data_AF-A0A8I1U8S5-F1
#
_entry.id   AF-A0A8I1U8S5-F1
#
_cell.length_a   1.000
_cell.length_b   1.000
_cell.length_c   1.000
_cell.angle_alpha   90.00
_cell.angle_beta   90.00
_cell.angle_gamma   90.00
#
_symmetry.space_group_name_H-M   'P 1'
#
loop_
_entity.id
_entity.type
_entity.pdbx_description
1 polymer ?
#
loop_
_entity_poly.entity_id
_entity_poly.type
_entity_poly.pdbx_seq_one_letter_code
_entity_poly.pdbx_strand_id
1 'polypeptide(L)'
;MLHGYFPPHRFLPYLSWTEITALPDRENTVIVLPVGATEQHGPHLPCSVDTVIAAGVIGKAFERLPAEVRAFGLPPISYGKSEEHLHFAGTMTLSGTTLLSTMIELGESVYRSGFRKLVFANGHGGQPQVLEMAARELRLRHGDFVIVPFGVSRVPNVSGQFISDQERKQSMHAGHSETALMLALAPDTVHMERAEAAFPPVFPSKILSADGRPACAWVARDFGPSGVIGDPTTATREQGEAILDSLANSWVQAITELHAMQWVVREQTTWERGHHTGHIQQTLAD
;
A
#
# COMPACT_ATOMS: atom_id res chain seq x y z
N MET A 1 21.36 3.01 -5.56
CA MET A 1 21.06 1.64 -6.03
C MET A 1 19.55 1.50 -6.21
N LEU A 2 19.06 0.70 -7.16
CA LEU A 2 17.62 0.63 -7.49
C LEU A 2 16.77 -0.08 -6.43
N HIS A 3 17.37 -0.95 -5.61
CA HIS A 3 16.63 -1.72 -4.60
C HIS A 3 16.07 -0.88 -3.44
N GLY A 4 16.49 0.38 -3.28
CA GLY A 4 15.99 1.26 -2.21
C GLY A 4 16.05 0.60 -0.82
N TYR A 5 14.88 0.46 -0.18
CA TYR A 5 14.72 -0.16 1.14
C TYR A 5 14.76 -1.69 1.16
N PHE A 6 14.74 -2.36 0.00
CA PHE A 6 14.75 -3.81 -0.04
C PHE A 6 16.17 -4.37 0.16
N PRO A 7 16.34 -5.48 0.90
CA PRO A 7 17.57 -6.25 0.85
C PRO A 7 17.89 -6.65 -0.61
N PRO A 8 19.13 -6.43 -1.13
CA PRO A 8 19.44 -6.68 -2.54
C PRO A 8 19.10 -8.10 -3.03
N HIS A 9 19.28 -9.11 -2.17
CA HIS A 9 18.99 -10.51 -2.49
C HIS A 9 17.49 -10.85 -2.52
N ARG A 10 16.62 -9.92 -2.10
CA ARG A 10 15.17 -10.02 -2.14
C ARG A 10 14.53 -9.05 -3.16
N PHE A 11 15.33 -8.37 -3.97
CA PHE A 11 14.84 -7.45 -4.99
C PHE A 11 14.80 -8.16 -6.34
N LEU A 12 13.60 -8.48 -6.86
CA LEU A 12 13.44 -9.34 -8.03
C LEU A 12 14.22 -8.85 -9.26
N PRO A 13 14.25 -7.54 -9.60
CA PRO A 13 14.97 -7.05 -10.78
C PRO A 13 16.50 -7.22 -10.75
N TYR A 14 17.08 -7.62 -9.62
CA TYR A 14 18.51 -7.94 -9.55
C TYR A 14 18.82 -9.37 -9.98
N LEU A 15 17.81 -10.23 -10.10
CA LEU A 15 17.95 -11.53 -10.76
C LEU A 15 17.88 -11.34 -12.28
N SER A 16 18.74 -12.05 -13.00
CA SER A 16 18.61 -12.25 -14.43
C SER A 16 17.35 -13.05 -14.76
N TRP A 17 16.83 -12.90 -15.98
CA TRP A 17 15.66 -13.69 -16.41
C TRP A 17 15.92 -15.21 -16.35
N THR A 18 17.17 -15.65 -16.51
CA THR A 18 17.57 -17.05 -16.35
C THR A 18 17.51 -17.51 -14.90
N GLU A 19 17.95 -16.68 -13.95
CA GLU A 19 17.81 -16.97 -12.51
C GLU A 19 16.36 -16.99 -12.09
N ILE A 20 15.54 -16.04 -12.54
CA ILE A 20 14.08 -16.04 -12.31
C ILE A 20 13.48 -17.33 -12.86
N THR A 21 13.83 -17.73 -14.09
CA THR A 21 13.32 -18.97 -14.69
C THR A 21 13.69 -20.21 -13.88
N ALA A 22 14.90 -20.21 -13.31
CA ALA A 22 15.43 -21.31 -12.50
C ALA A 22 14.97 -21.30 -11.04
N LEU A 23 14.25 -20.26 -10.58
CA LEU A 23 13.74 -20.22 -9.21
C LEU A 23 12.83 -21.44 -8.95
N PRO A 24 13.09 -22.20 -7.88
CA PRO A 24 12.21 -23.30 -7.51
C PRO A 24 10.88 -22.73 -6.99
N ASP A 25 9.78 -23.42 -7.32
CA ASP A 25 8.46 -23.15 -6.74
C ASP A 25 8.04 -21.67 -6.86
N ARG A 26 8.12 -21.15 -8.10
CA ARG A 26 7.70 -19.78 -8.44
C ARG A 26 6.22 -19.55 -8.14
N GLU A 27 5.38 -20.56 -8.31
CA GLU A 27 3.95 -20.45 -8.06
C GLU A 27 3.66 -20.11 -6.58
N ASN A 28 4.43 -20.68 -5.65
CA ASN A 28 4.31 -20.37 -4.23
C ASN A 28 5.08 -19.11 -3.76
N THR A 29 5.89 -18.51 -4.63
CA THR A 29 6.70 -17.33 -4.30
C THR A 29 5.84 -16.07 -4.23
N VAL A 30 5.97 -15.31 -3.14
CA VAL A 30 5.22 -14.06 -2.94
C VAL A 30 5.95 -12.88 -3.58
N ILE A 31 5.30 -12.21 -4.52
CA ILE A 31 5.79 -10.95 -5.08
C ILE A 31 5.10 -9.79 -4.37
N VAL A 32 5.87 -8.79 -3.92
CA VAL A 32 5.34 -7.59 -3.28
C VAL A 32 5.70 -6.37 -4.11
N LEU A 33 4.69 -5.65 -4.59
CA LEU A 33 4.83 -4.39 -5.30
C LEU A 33 4.34 -3.26 -4.39
N PRO A 34 5.24 -2.41 -3.86
CA PRO A 34 4.83 -1.18 -3.21
C PRO A 34 4.20 -0.23 -4.22
N VAL A 35 3.06 0.36 -3.86
CA VAL A 35 2.35 1.32 -4.71
C VAL A 35 2.11 2.57 -3.87
N GLY A 36 2.84 3.64 -4.15
CA GLY A 36 2.66 4.94 -3.51
C GLY A 36 2.02 5.94 -4.47
N ALA A 37 2.32 7.20 -4.21
CA ALA A 37 2.08 8.33 -5.08
C ALA A 37 3.17 9.40 -4.88
N THR A 38 3.09 10.44 -5.70
CA THR A 38 3.89 11.67 -5.58
C THR A 38 2.89 12.81 -5.44
N GLU A 39 2.68 13.28 -4.22
CA GLU A 39 1.66 14.27 -3.89
C GLU A 39 2.05 15.11 -2.68
N GLN A 40 1.50 16.31 -2.60
CA GLN A 40 1.68 17.20 -1.45
C GLN A 40 1.40 16.49 -0.12
N HIS A 41 2.17 16.78 0.92
CA HIS A 41 1.92 16.28 2.28
C HIS A 41 2.10 17.41 3.30
N GLY A 42 1.44 18.54 3.06
CA GLY A 42 1.65 19.73 3.85
C GLY A 42 2.99 20.43 3.59
N PRO A 43 3.27 21.51 4.32
CA PRO A 43 4.51 22.26 4.17
C PRO A 43 5.73 21.58 4.82
N HIS A 44 5.53 20.55 5.65
CA HIS A 44 6.58 19.91 6.45
C HIS A 44 7.10 18.58 5.87
N LEU A 45 6.35 17.88 5.02
CA LEU A 45 6.78 16.62 4.42
C LEU A 45 7.10 16.76 2.92
N PRO A 46 7.98 15.89 2.37
CA PRO A 46 8.24 15.86 0.93
C PRO A 46 7.04 15.29 0.16
N CYS A 47 7.02 15.44 -1.17
CA CYS A 47 5.94 14.86 -1.97
C CYS A 47 6.00 13.32 -2.14
N SER A 48 7.02 12.66 -1.59
CA SER A 48 7.29 11.24 -1.80
C SER A 48 6.79 10.33 -0.66
N VAL A 49 6.03 10.86 0.30
CA VAL A 49 5.66 10.19 1.56
C VAL A 49 5.10 8.79 1.32
N ASP A 50 4.06 8.66 0.50
CA ASP A 50 3.38 7.37 0.26
C ASP A 50 4.34 6.32 -0.30
N THR A 51 5.20 6.73 -1.23
CA THR A 51 6.19 5.86 -1.87
C THR A 51 7.26 5.43 -0.87
N VAL A 52 7.76 6.38 -0.07
CA VAL A 52 8.78 6.13 0.95
C VAL A 52 8.23 5.21 2.03
N ILE A 53 7.02 5.45 2.54
CA ILE A 53 6.39 4.61 3.56
C ILE A 53 6.10 3.21 3.03
N ALA A 54 5.49 3.09 1.84
CA ALA A 54 5.19 1.79 1.25
C ALA A 54 6.46 0.94 1.05
N ALA A 55 7.50 1.53 0.46
CA ALA A 55 8.76 0.82 0.24
C ALA A 55 9.52 0.57 1.55
N GLY A 56 9.54 1.53 2.47
CA GLY A 56 10.25 1.47 3.74
C GLY A 56 9.70 0.40 4.68
N VAL A 57 8.38 0.35 4.86
CA VAL A 57 7.72 -0.66 5.70
C VAL A 57 7.95 -2.07 5.15
N ILE A 58 7.74 -2.27 3.85
CA ILE A 58 7.95 -3.58 3.22
C ILE A 58 9.44 -3.95 3.24
N GLY A 59 10.35 -3.01 2.96
CA GLY A 59 11.79 -3.22 3.06
C GLY A 59 12.21 -3.70 4.46
N LYS A 60 11.68 -3.05 5.51
CA LYS A 60 11.93 -3.45 6.90
C LYS A 60 11.37 -4.84 7.22
N ALA A 61 10.19 -5.19 6.69
CA ALA A 61 9.66 -6.54 6.82
C ALA A 61 10.57 -7.57 6.12
N PHE A 62 11.08 -7.24 4.94
CA PHE A 62 11.97 -8.11 4.16
C PHE A 62 13.32 -8.36 4.84
N GLU A 63 13.87 -7.39 5.57
CA GLU A 63 15.06 -7.59 6.42
C GLU A 63 14.86 -8.67 7.49
N ARG A 64 13.62 -8.82 7.97
CA ARG A 64 13.24 -9.71 9.07
C ARG A 64 12.62 -11.03 8.59
N LEU A 65 12.39 -11.16 7.29
CA LEU A 65 11.67 -12.29 6.72
C LEU A 65 12.53 -13.57 6.79
N PRO A 66 12.01 -14.69 7.33
CA PRO A 66 12.77 -15.94 7.39
C PRO A 66 13.28 -16.38 6.01
N ALA A 67 14.46 -17.00 5.96
CA ALA A 67 15.12 -17.36 4.71
C ALA A 67 14.31 -18.37 3.87
N GLU A 68 13.54 -19.23 4.54
CA GLU A 68 12.66 -20.24 3.95
C GLU A 68 11.39 -19.66 3.32
N VAL A 69 10.98 -18.45 3.72
CA VAL A 69 9.81 -17.76 3.14
C VAL A 69 10.27 -17.10 1.85
N ARG A 70 9.94 -17.67 0.68
CA ARG A 70 10.37 -17.11 -0.60
C ARG A 70 9.48 -15.95 -1.02
N ALA A 71 10.03 -14.75 -0.96
CA ALA A 71 9.37 -13.53 -1.37
C ALA A 71 10.36 -12.53 -1.99
N PHE A 72 9.89 -11.77 -2.99
CA PHE A 72 10.67 -10.75 -3.67
C PHE A 72 9.89 -9.43 -3.82
N GLY A 73 10.60 -8.31 -3.67
CA GLY A 73 10.09 -6.97 -3.90
C GLY A 73 10.28 -6.54 -5.34
N LEU A 74 9.34 -5.75 -5.85
CA LEU A 74 9.46 -5.00 -7.10
C LEU A 74 9.79 -3.53 -6.85
N PRO A 75 10.29 -2.78 -7.86
CA PRO A 75 10.47 -1.34 -7.75
C PRO A 75 9.13 -0.67 -7.41
N PRO A 76 9.10 0.31 -6.49
CA PRO A 76 7.86 0.96 -6.11
C PRO A 76 7.26 1.75 -7.28
N ILE A 77 5.93 1.76 -7.37
CA ILE A 77 5.22 2.70 -8.24
C ILE A 77 5.11 4.03 -7.50
N SER A 78 5.77 5.06 -8.04
CA SER A 78 5.84 6.39 -7.41
C SER A 78 4.80 7.38 -7.94
N TYR A 79 4.10 7.06 -9.02
CA TYR A 79 3.04 7.88 -9.58
C TYR A 79 1.71 7.13 -9.47
N GLY A 80 0.84 7.62 -8.59
CA GLY A 80 -0.47 7.05 -8.29
C GLY A 80 -1.61 7.95 -8.76
N LYS A 81 -2.82 7.65 -8.28
CA LYS A 81 -4.00 8.51 -8.47
C LYS A 81 -4.17 9.41 -7.24
N SER A 82 -4.03 10.71 -7.43
CA SER A 82 -3.87 11.77 -6.41
C SER A 82 -4.56 13.07 -6.85
N GLU A 83 -5.61 12.95 -7.66
CA GLU A 83 -6.30 14.10 -8.27
C GLU A 83 -6.90 15.05 -7.23
N GLU A 84 -7.22 14.54 -6.04
CA GLU A 84 -7.64 15.29 -4.87
C GLU A 84 -6.58 16.30 -4.37
N HIS A 85 -5.33 16.19 -4.83
CA HIS A 85 -4.20 17.06 -4.49
C HIS A 85 -3.72 17.95 -5.66
N LEU A 86 -4.46 18.03 -6.79
CA LEU A 86 -4.05 18.77 -8.00
C LEU A 86 -3.76 20.26 -7.79
N HIS A 87 -4.31 20.86 -6.74
CA HIS A 87 -4.07 22.26 -6.48
C HIS A 87 -2.62 22.56 -6.05
N PHE A 88 -1.92 21.57 -5.50
CA PHE A 88 -0.63 21.77 -4.85
C PHE A 88 0.51 21.46 -5.81
N ALA A 89 1.52 22.35 -5.85
CA ALA A 89 2.71 22.13 -6.65
C ALA A 89 3.47 20.88 -6.17
N GLY A 90 4.05 20.14 -7.12
CA GLY A 90 4.78 18.89 -6.84
C GLY A 90 3.93 17.63 -6.96
N THR A 91 2.60 17.72 -6.94
CA THR A 91 1.71 16.57 -7.20
C THR A 91 1.88 16.11 -8.65
N MET A 92 2.27 14.84 -8.83
CA MET A 92 2.40 14.16 -10.12
C MET A 92 1.48 12.94 -10.10
N THR A 93 0.40 13.00 -10.89
CA THR A 93 -0.67 12.02 -10.79
C THR A 93 -1.09 11.43 -12.13
N LEU A 94 -1.51 10.17 -12.08
CA LEU A 94 -2.16 9.46 -13.16
C LEU A 94 -3.67 9.54 -13.00
N SER A 95 -4.40 9.49 -14.11
CA SER A 95 -5.84 9.23 -14.05
C SER A 95 -6.09 7.83 -13.47
N GLY A 96 -7.27 7.63 -12.88
CA GLY A 96 -7.66 6.31 -12.37
C GLY A 96 -7.64 5.21 -13.44
N THR A 97 -7.98 5.53 -14.70
CA THR A 97 -7.95 4.55 -15.80
C THR A 97 -6.53 4.20 -16.23
N THR A 98 -5.61 5.18 -16.28
CA THR A 98 -4.20 4.93 -16.56
C THR A 98 -3.55 4.09 -15.46
N LEU A 99 -3.83 4.39 -14.19
CA LEU A 99 -3.34 3.58 -13.08
C LEU A 99 -3.92 2.16 -13.15
N LEU A 100 -5.22 2.00 -13.40
CA LEU A 100 -5.86 0.69 -13.56
C LEU A 100 -5.17 -0.16 -14.63
N SER A 101 -4.98 0.40 -15.84
CA SER A 101 -4.29 -0.29 -16.92
C SER A 101 -2.86 -0.66 -16.55
N THR A 102 -2.13 0.26 -15.92
CA THR A 102 -0.75 0.04 -15.46
C THR A 102 -0.67 -1.14 -14.49
N MET A 103 -1.54 -1.17 -13.46
CA MET A 103 -1.54 -2.21 -12.45
C MET A 103 -1.94 -3.57 -13.03
N ILE A 104 -2.87 -3.60 -13.98
CA ILE A 104 -3.22 -4.80 -14.74
C ILE A 104 -2.00 -5.29 -15.53
N GLU A 105 -1.36 -4.46 -16.34
CA GLU A 105 -0.22 -4.87 -17.18
C GLU A 105 0.99 -5.36 -16.37
N LEU A 106 1.24 -4.75 -15.21
CA LEU A 106 2.27 -5.21 -14.27
C LEU A 106 1.89 -6.57 -13.65
N GLY A 107 0.64 -6.74 -13.23
CA GLY A 107 0.13 -8.02 -12.72
C GLY A 107 0.22 -9.14 -13.76
N GLU A 108 -0.16 -8.86 -15.01
CA GLU A 108 -0.01 -9.78 -16.15
C GLU A 108 1.46 -10.19 -16.36
N SER A 109 2.38 -9.24 -16.22
CA SER A 109 3.82 -9.50 -16.36
C SER A 109 4.36 -10.38 -15.23
N VAL A 110 3.90 -10.18 -13.99
CA VAL A 110 4.20 -11.06 -12.85
C VAL A 110 3.66 -12.47 -13.09
N TYR A 111 2.41 -12.58 -13.52
CA TYR A 111 1.76 -13.87 -13.80
C TYR A 111 2.48 -14.66 -14.91
N ARG A 112 2.77 -13.99 -16.03
CA ARG A 112 3.51 -14.56 -17.17
C ARG A 112 4.91 -15.07 -16.78
N SER A 113 5.50 -14.49 -15.74
CA SER A 113 6.81 -14.91 -15.21
C SER A 113 6.75 -16.16 -14.33
N GLY A 114 5.55 -16.76 -14.14
CA GLY A 114 5.34 -18.01 -13.40
C GLY A 114 4.96 -17.82 -11.93
N PHE A 115 4.75 -16.59 -11.47
CA PHE A 115 4.32 -16.30 -10.10
C PHE A 115 2.79 -16.37 -9.99
N ARG A 116 2.28 -16.79 -8.82
CA ARG A 116 0.83 -16.87 -8.53
C ARG A 116 0.40 -16.11 -7.28
N LYS A 117 1.32 -15.39 -6.64
CA LYS A 117 1.03 -14.62 -5.43
C LYS A 117 1.61 -13.21 -5.57
N LEU A 118 0.73 -12.21 -5.57
CA LEU A 118 1.09 -10.80 -5.72
C LEU A 118 0.40 -9.96 -4.65
N VAL A 119 1.16 -9.08 -4.01
CA VAL A 119 0.64 -8.07 -3.09
C VAL A 119 0.85 -6.70 -3.70
N PHE A 120 -0.22 -5.92 -3.82
CA PHE A 120 -0.11 -4.47 -4.01
C PHE A 120 -0.10 -3.82 -2.63
N ALA A 121 1.10 -3.51 -2.12
CA ALA A 121 1.30 -2.88 -0.82
C ALA A 121 1.13 -1.36 -0.96
N ASN A 122 -0.08 -0.89 -0.72
CA ASN A 122 -0.51 0.47 -1.03
C ASN A 122 -0.15 1.45 0.08
N GLY A 123 0.56 2.53 -0.26
CA GLY A 123 0.91 3.63 0.64
C GLY A 123 -0.10 4.79 0.62
N HIS A 124 -0.96 4.88 -0.40
CA HIS A 124 -1.75 6.10 -0.68
C HIS A 124 -3.27 5.90 -0.50
N GLY A 125 -3.94 6.83 0.16
CA GLY A 125 -5.39 6.81 0.39
C GLY A 125 -6.27 7.01 -0.85
N GLY A 126 -5.77 7.65 -1.92
CA GLY A 126 -6.56 8.05 -3.09
C GLY A 126 -6.81 6.97 -4.14
N GLN A 127 -6.13 5.84 -4.04
CA GLN A 127 -6.14 4.76 -5.04
C GLN A 127 -6.57 3.33 -4.60
N PRO A 128 -6.96 3.01 -3.35
CA PRO A 128 -7.36 1.65 -2.97
C PRO A 128 -8.37 1.00 -3.92
N GLN A 129 -9.41 1.74 -4.32
CA GLN A 129 -10.47 1.24 -5.19
C GLN A 129 -9.96 0.87 -6.58
N VAL A 130 -8.97 1.62 -7.10
CA VAL A 130 -8.34 1.31 -8.39
C VAL A 130 -7.53 0.02 -8.30
N LEU A 131 -6.80 -0.17 -7.19
CA LEU A 131 -6.01 -1.39 -6.95
C LEU A 131 -6.92 -2.61 -6.72
N GLU A 132 -8.04 -2.43 -6.03
CA GLU A 132 -9.07 -3.45 -5.84
C GLU A 132 -9.71 -3.88 -7.17
N MET A 133 -10.03 -2.91 -8.04
CA MET A 133 -10.50 -3.20 -9.40
C MET A 133 -9.45 -3.97 -10.21
N ALA A 134 -8.19 -3.55 -10.16
CA ALA A 134 -7.10 -4.21 -10.89
C ALA A 134 -6.90 -5.66 -10.40
N ALA A 135 -6.87 -5.87 -9.08
CA ALA A 135 -6.73 -7.19 -8.48
C ALA A 135 -7.90 -8.12 -8.86
N ARG A 136 -9.13 -7.60 -8.87
CA ARG A 136 -10.30 -8.38 -9.30
C ARG A 136 -10.24 -8.76 -10.77
N GLU A 137 -9.88 -7.82 -11.64
CA GLU A 137 -9.76 -8.08 -13.08
C GLU A 137 -8.68 -9.12 -13.35
N LEU A 138 -7.50 -8.98 -12.75
CA LEU A 138 -6.42 -9.96 -12.88
C LEU A 138 -6.82 -11.35 -12.37
N ARG A 139 -7.51 -11.42 -11.23
CA ARG A 139 -8.05 -12.68 -10.70
C ARG A 139 -9.12 -13.29 -11.60
N LEU A 140 -9.92 -12.49 -12.32
CA LEU A 140 -10.88 -12.99 -13.31
C LEU A 140 -10.21 -13.42 -14.62
N ARG A 141 -9.02 -12.88 -14.92
CA ARG A 141 -8.21 -13.27 -16.07
C ARG A 141 -7.31 -14.47 -15.80
N HIS A 142 -7.02 -14.75 -14.53
CA HIS A 142 -6.13 -15.81 -14.06
C HIS A 142 -6.72 -16.46 -12.81
N GLY A 143 -7.44 -17.57 -12.98
CA GLY A 143 -8.24 -18.19 -11.92
C GLY A 143 -7.45 -18.67 -10.69
N ASP A 144 -6.14 -18.89 -10.86
CA ASP A 144 -5.17 -19.34 -9.85
C ASP A 144 -4.29 -18.21 -9.30
N PHE A 145 -4.49 -16.96 -9.73
CA PHE A 145 -3.68 -15.83 -9.26
C PHE A 145 -4.23 -15.25 -7.95
N VAL A 146 -3.49 -15.42 -6.86
CA VAL A 146 -3.75 -14.76 -5.58
C VAL A 146 -3.19 -13.34 -5.62
N ILE A 147 -4.07 -12.34 -5.54
CA ILE A 147 -3.70 -10.93 -5.60
C ILE A 147 -4.34 -10.20 -4.45
N VAL A 148 -3.51 -9.54 -3.64
CA VAL A 148 -3.95 -8.86 -2.41
C VAL A 148 -3.59 -7.37 -2.52
N PRO A 149 -4.56 -6.49 -2.85
CA PRO A 149 -4.41 -5.06 -2.68
C PRO A 149 -4.66 -4.69 -1.22
N PHE A 150 -3.67 -4.14 -0.53
CA PHE A 150 -3.81 -3.82 0.89
C PHE A 150 -3.00 -2.60 1.30
N GLY A 151 -3.57 -1.79 2.21
CA GLY A 151 -2.91 -0.61 2.75
C GLY A 151 -1.75 -0.99 3.68
N VAL A 152 -0.56 -0.49 3.41
CA VAL A 152 0.67 -0.82 4.15
C VAL A 152 0.55 -0.49 5.64
N SER A 153 -0.16 0.59 5.97
CA SER A 153 -0.39 1.06 7.34
C SER A 153 -1.68 0.51 7.99
N ARG A 154 -2.44 -0.34 7.28
CA ARG A 154 -3.74 -0.90 7.75
C ARG A 154 -3.63 -2.26 8.44
N VAL A 155 -2.45 -2.87 8.43
CA VAL A 155 -2.17 -4.05 9.27
C VAL A 155 -2.07 -3.64 10.74
N PRO A 156 -2.24 -4.57 11.71
CA PRO A 156 -2.09 -4.25 13.13
C PRO A 156 -0.76 -3.52 13.41
N ASN A 157 -0.80 -2.46 14.21
CA ASN A 157 0.38 -1.67 14.55
C ASN A 157 0.13 -0.81 15.78
N VAL A 158 1.17 -0.15 16.28
CA VAL A 158 1.12 0.63 17.53
C VAL A 158 0.81 2.12 17.34
N SER A 159 0.57 2.62 16.12
CA SER A 159 0.35 4.06 15.86
C SER A 159 -0.76 4.67 16.71
N GLY A 160 -1.81 3.89 16.97
CA GLY A 160 -2.91 4.28 17.84
C GLY A 160 -2.50 4.65 19.26
N GLN A 161 -1.32 4.27 19.75
CA GLN A 161 -0.85 4.59 21.10
C GLN A 161 -0.27 6.00 21.20
N PHE A 162 0.06 6.63 20.07
CA PHE A 162 0.77 7.92 20.02
C PHE A 162 -0.11 9.09 19.60
N ILE A 163 -1.36 8.82 19.23
CA ILE A 163 -2.28 9.83 18.67
C ILE A 163 -3.42 10.16 19.62
N SER A 164 -3.90 11.40 19.54
CA SER A 164 -5.10 11.83 20.23
C SER A 164 -6.35 11.13 19.67
N ASP A 165 -7.45 11.16 20.43
CA ASP A 165 -8.74 10.66 19.93
C ASP A 165 -9.24 11.43 18.71
N GLN A 166 -8.92 12.73 18.62
CA GLN A 166 -9.26 13.54 17.47
C GLN A 166 -8.49 13.09 16.23
N GLU A 167 -7.18 12.92 16.35
CA GLU A 167 -6.31 12.44 15.28
C GLU A 167 -6.76 11.06 14.79
N ARG A 168 -7.03 10.12 15.72
CA ARG A 168 -7.55 8.79 15.38
C ARG A 168 -8.83 8.85 14.55
N LYS A 169 -9.74 9.75 14.92
CA LYS A 169 -11.06 9.88 14.29
C LYS A 169 -11.05 10.67 13.00
N GLN A 170 -10.19 11.67 12.86
CA GLN A 170 -10.33 12.67 11.80
C GLN A 170 -9.11 12.80 10.88
N SER A 171 -7.96 12.25 11.26
CA SER A 171 -6.77 12.27 10.41
C SER A 171 -7.01 11.49 9.12
N MET A 172 -6.53 12.06 8.02
CA MET A 172 -6.68 11.53 6.67
C MET A 172 -5.42 11.72 5.83
N HIS A 173 -4.61 12.75 6.09
CA HIS A 173 -3.50 13.14 5.22
C HIS A 173 -2.43 13.98 5.92
N ALA A 174 -1.15 13.67 5.73
CA ALA A 174 0.00 14.35 6.33
C ALA A 174 -0.08 14.48 7.86
N GLY A 175 -0.74 13.51 8.50
CA GLY A 175 -0.99 13.50 9.93
C GLY A 175 0.19 12.95 10.74
N HIS A 176 -0.08 12.60 12.00
CA HIS A 176 0.93 12.15 12.95
C HIS A 176 1.70 10.91 12.45
N SER A 177 0.99 9.85 12.06
CA SER A 177 1.61 8.56 11.73
C SER A 177 2.54 8.63 10.52
N GLU A 178 2.14 9.36 9.48
CA GLU A 178 2.98 9.55 8.28
C GLU A 178 4.21 10.39 8.61
N THR A 179 4.03 11.45 9.39
CA THR A 179 5.13 12.32 9.83
C THR A 179 6.14 11.54 10.67
N ALA A 180 5.67 10.74 11.64
CA ALA A 180 6.51 9.90 12.48
C ALA A 180 7.29 8.87 11.63
N LEU A 181 6.62 8.17 10.72
CA LEU A 181 7.27 7.22 9.82
C LEU A 181 8.33 7.88 8.94
N MET A 182 8.08 9.09 8.44
CA MET A 182 9.04 9.84 7.64
C MET A 182 10.24 10.32 8.45
N LEU A 183 10.06 10.69 9.71
CA LEU A 183 11.18 10.98 10.63
C LEU A 183 12.08 9.76 10.86
N ALA A 184 11.52 8.55 10.80
CA ALA A 184 12.30 7.31 10.90
C ALA A 184 12.98 6.92 9.57
N LEU A 185 12.27 7.07 8.45
CA LEU A 185 12.70 6.55 7.14
C LEU A 185 13.54 7.53 6.29
N ALA A 186 13.26 8.83 6.40
CA ALA A 186 13.87 9.87 5.57
C ALA A 186 13.91 11.23 6.32
N PRO A 187 14.52 11.29 7.52
CA PRO A 187 14.47 12.46 8.41
C PRO A 187 14.96 13.76 7.77
N ASP A 188 15.97 13.69 6.90
CA ASP A 188 16.58 14.87 6.27
C ASP A 188 15.63 15.59 5.30
N THR A 189 14.48 14.98 5.00
CA THR A 189 13.43 15.53 4.14
C THR A 189 12.26 16.14 4.91
N VAL A 190 12.25 16.01 6.25
CA VAL A 190 11.16 16.46 7.11
C VAL A 190 11.50 17.80 7.77
N HIS A 191 10.60 18.76 7.64
CA HIS A 191 10.73 20.12 8.16
C HIS A 191 9.71 20.37 9.28
N MET A 192 9.94 19.77 10.45
CA MET A 192 9.00 19.82 11.59
C MET A 192 8.67 21.23 12.04
N GLU A 193 9.55 22.21 11.82
CA GLU A 193 9.28 23.63 12.10
C GLU A 193 8.13 24.22 11.26
N ARG A 194 7.71 23.53 10.19
CA ARG A 194 6.60 23.90 9.32
C ARG A 194 5.34 23.10 9.61
N ALA A 195 5.39 22.11 10.50
CA ALA A 195 4.26 21.23 10.79
C ALA A 195 3.13 22.04 11.44
N GLU A 196 1.93 21.92 10.89
CA GLU A 196 0.74 22.59 11.42
C GLU A 196 -0.44 21.61 11.46
N ALA A 197 -1.24 21.69 12.52
CA ALA A 197 -2.44 20.88 12.65
C ALA A 197 -3.59 21.53 11.87
N ALA A 198 -4.29 20.74 11.07
CA ALA A 198 -5.49 21.17 10.36
C ALA A 198 -6.47 20.00 10.29
N PHE A 199 -7.68 20.20 10.79
CA PHE A 199 -8.73 19.17 10.79
C PHE A 199 -9.89 19.59 9.90
N PRO A 200 -10.57 18.64 9.25
CA PRO A 200 -11.75 18.95 8.47
C PRO A 200 -12.89 19.38 9.41
N PRO A 201 -13.83 20.24 8.93
CA PRO A 201 -15.06 20.47 9.67
C PRO A 201 -15.82 19.16 9.85
N VAL A 202 -16.48 19.00 11.00
CA VAL A 202 -17.24 17.79 11.30
C VAL A 202 -18.35 17.59 10.28
N PHE A 203 -18.40 16.40 9.68
CA PHE A 203 -19.46 16.06 8.74
C PHE A 203 -20.83 16.03 9.46
N PRO A 204 -21.86 16.71 8.94
CA PRO A 204 -23.09 16.96 9.70
C PRO A 204 -23.94 15.70 9.93
N SER A 205 -23.85 14.69 9.05
CA SER A 205 -24.64 13.47 9.17
C SER A 205 -23.94 12.42 10.02
N LYS A 206 -24.34 12.30 11.29
CA LYS A 206 -23.84 11.27 12.22
C LYS A 206 -24.20 9.83 11.82
N ILE A 207 -25.24 9.66 10.99
CA ILE A 207 -25.65 8.35 10.46
C ILE A 207 -24.66 7.88 9.40
N LEU A 208 -24.23 8.79 8.52
CA LEU A 208 -23.30 8.47 7.44
C LEU A 208 -21.84 8.57 7.88
N SER A 209 -21.57 9.29 8.97
CA SER A 209 -20.25 9.50 9.54
C SER A 209 -20.30 9.57 11.06
N ALA A 210 -20.12 8.43 11.71
CA ALA A 210 -20.17 8.33 13.16
C ALA A 210 -18.98 9.04 13.85
N ASP A 211 -17.81 9.08 13.19
CA ASP A 211 -16.58 9.71 13.66
C ASP A 211 -16.43 11.17 13.17
N GLY A 212 -17.36 11.66 12.35
CA GLY A 212 -17.38 13.02 11.84
C GLY A 212 -16.46 13.26 10.65
N ARG A 213 -15.82 12.23 10.09
CA ARG A 213 -15.08 12.33 8.82
C ARG A 213 -15.99 12.67 7.63
N PRO A 214 -15.48 13.34 6.60
CA PRO A 214 -16.21 13.52 5.34
C PRO A 214 -16.72 12.18 4.79
N ALA A 215 -18.05 12.04 4.63
CA ALA A 215 -18.68 10.89 3.97
C ALA A 215 -19.07 11.18 2.51
N CYS A 216 -18.58 12.30 1.96
CA CYS A 216 -18.75 12.70 0.56
C CYS A 216 -17.38 12.77 -0.14
N ALA A 217 -17.39 12.90 -1.46
CA ALA A 217 -16.18 13.24 -2.19
C ALA A 217 -15.62 14.59 -1.72
N TRP A 218 -14.29 14.69 -1.67
CA TRP A 218 -13.55 15.87 -1.23
C TRP A 218 -12.26 16.01 -2.04
N VAL A 219 -11.73 17.22 -2.08
CA VAL A 219 -10.35 17.51 -2.52
C VAL A 219 -9.62 18.19 -1.36
N ALA A 220 -8.30 18.05 -1.27
CA ALA A 220 -7.54 18.51 -0.10
C ALA A 220 -7.72 20.02 0.20
N ARG A 221 -7.99 20.83 -0.83
CA ARG A 221 -8.28 22.26 -0.69
C ARG A 221 -9.57 22.54 0.08
N ASP A 222 -10.53 21.62 0.12
CA ASP A 222 -11.77 21.77 0.88
C ASP A 222 -11.50 21.95 2.40
N PHE A 223 -10.32 21.51 2.87
CA PHE A 223 -9.91 21.55 4.27
C PHE A 223 -8.86 22.61 4.60
N GLY A 224 -8.56 23.50 3.64
CA GLY A 224 -7.68 24.64 3.84
C GLY A 224 -6.51 24.72 2.86
N PRO A 225 -5.65 25.73 3.02
CA PRO A 225 -4.55 26.01 2.10
C PRO A 225 -3.30 25.16 2.36
N SER A 226 -3.20 24.49 3.50
CA SER A 226 -2.00 23.76 3.92
C SER A 226 -1.86 22.42 3.22
N GLY A 227 -2.98 21.77 2.93
CA GLY A 227 -3.03 20.39 2.46
C GLY A 227 -2.89 19.33 3.56
N VAL A 228 -2.67 19.73 4.82
CA VAL A 228 -2.68 18.84 5.99
C VAL A 228 -4.12 18.54 6.42
N ILE A 229 -4.39 17.28 6.77
CA ILE A 229 -5.66 16.80 7.32
C ILE A 229 -5.34 15.86 8.49
N GLY A 230 -4.95 16.45 9.62
CA GLY A 230 -4.47 15.79 10.83
C GLY A 230 -3.63 16.73 11.71
N ASP A 231 -3.02 16.18 12.75
CA ASP A 231 -2.07 16.86 13.63
C ASP A 231 -0.68 16.18 13.58
N PRO A 232 0.25 16.68 12.76
CA PRO A 232 1.61 16.18 12.68
C PRO A 232 2.53 16.70 13.80
N THR A 233 2.10 17.71 14.58
CA THR A 233 3.00 18.49 15.46
C THR A 233 3.57 17.69 16.63
N THR A 234 2.94 16.55 16.94
CA THR A 234 3.29 15.67 18.06
C THR A 234 4.14 14.47 17.65
N ALA A 235 4.42 14.29 16.35
CA ALA A 235 5.18 13.16 15.84
C ALA A 235 6.68 13.27 16.18
N THR A 236 7.26 12.16 16.61
CA THR A 236 8.71 12.03 16.85
C THR A 236 9.29 10.85 16.06
N ARG A 237 10.63 10.85 15.92
CA ARG A 237 11.36 9.76 15.27
C ARG A 237 11.16 8.44 16.00
N GLU A 238 11.23 8.46 17.34
CA GLU A 238 11.13 7.27 18.19
C GLU A 238 9.75 6.61 18.05
N GLN A 239 8.69 7.41 17.96
CA GLN A 239 7.35 6.92 17.63
C GLN A 239 7.32 6.30 16.24
N GLY A 240 7.96 6.96 15.26
CA GLY A 240 8.13 6.45 13.90
C GLY A 240 8.80 5.08 13.83
N GLU A 241 9.91 4.91 14.55
CA GLU A 241 10.64 3.65 14.65
C GLU A 241 9.77 2.55 15.28
N ALA A 242 9.04 2.87 16.36
CA ALA A 242 8.12 1.93 16.99
C ALA A 242 6.96 1.52 16.06
N ILE A 243 6.37 2.47 15.32
CA ILE A 243 5.33 2.20 14.33
C ILE A 243 5.89 1.33 13.21
N LEU A 244 7.03 1.72 12.61
CA LEU A 244 7.70 1.00 11.54
C LEU A 244 8.00 -0.45 11.94
N ASP A 245 8.52 -0.66 13.15
CA ASP A 245 8.84 -1.98 13.66
C ASP A 245 7.61 -2.86 13.85
N SER A 246 6.51 -2.29 14.38
CA SER A 246 5.26 -3.03 14.53
C SER A 246 4.63 -3.39 13.18
N LEU A 247 4.63 -2.46 12.22
CA LEU A 247 4.16 -2.69 10.85
C LEU A 247 4.99 -3.77 10.16
N ALA A 248 6.33 -3.70 10.29
CA ALA A 248 7.24 -4.69 9.71
C ALA A 248 6.95 -6.09 10.26
N ASN A 249 6.70 -6.23 11.57
CA ASN A 249 6.36 -7.52 12.17
C ASN A 249 5.03 -8.08 11.63
N SER A 250 4.00 -7.24 11.49
CA SER A 250 2.74 -7.67 10.88
C SER A 250 2.88 -8.04 9.40
N TRP A 251 3.73 -7.34 8.65
CA TRP A 251 4.02 -7.69 7.26
C TRP A 251 4.87 -8.96 7.11
N VAL A 252 5.82 -9.23 8.03
CA VAL A 252 6.53 -10.52 8.11
C VAL A 252 5.52 -11.65 8.28
N GLN A 253 4.59 -11.50 9.23
CA GLN A 253 3.54 -12.48 9.46
C GLN A 253 2.67 -12.66 8.20
N ALA A 254 2.13 -11.57 7.64
CA ALA A 254 1.26 -11.63 6.47
C ALA A 254 1.94 -12.27 5.26
N ILE A 255 3.20 -11.91 4.95
CA ILE A 255 3.95 -12.50 3.83
C ILE A 255 4.23 -13.99 4.09
N THR A 256 4.53 -14.37 5.33
CA THR A 256 4.75 -15.78 5.72
C THR A 256 3.47 -16.60 5.56
N GLU A 257 2.34 -16.06 6.00
CA GLU A 257 1.02 -16.70 5.83
C GLU A 257 0.64 -16.81 4.35
N LEU A 258 0.86 -15.76 3.57
CA LEU A 258 0.66 -15.80 2.11
C LEU A 258 1.61 -16.79 1.43
N HIS A 259 2.83 -16.96 1.90
CA HIS A 259 3.74 -17.98 1.36
C HIS A 259 3.27 -19.40 1.72
N ALA A 260 2.78 -19.62 2.94
CA ALA A 260 2.28 -20.91 3.40
C ALA A 260 0.91 -21.29 2.81
N MET A 261 0.08 -20.30 2.45
CA MET A 261 -1.28 -20.54 1.97
C MET A 261 -1.25 -21.39 0.70
N GLN A 262 -2.21 -22.31 0.62
CA GLN A 262 -2.54 -22.98 -0.63
C GLN A 262 -3.89 -22.40 -1.08
N TRP A 263 -3.95 -21.87 -2.30
CA TRP A 263 -5.22 -21.38 -2.84
C TRP A 263 -6.04 -22.55 -3.35
N VAL A 264 -7.36 -22.48 -3.20
CA VAL A 264 -8.25 -23.52 -3.71
C VAL A 264 -8.18 -23.50 -5.24
N VAL A 265 -7.48 -24.49 -5.81
CA VAL A 265 -7.57 -24.79 -7.23
C VAL A 265 -8.97 -25.36 -7.46
N ARG A 266 -9.68 -24.74 -8.39
CA ARG A 266 -11.06 -25.11 -8.63
C ARG A 266 -11.15 -26.00 -9.88
N GLU A 267 -12.05 -26.97 -9.90
CA GLU A 267 -12.08 -27.99 -10.97
C GLU A 267 -13.08 -27.71 -12.12
N GLN A 268 -14.16 -26.93 -11.93
CA GLN A 268 -15.24 -26.79 -12.93
C GLN A 268 -15.38 -25.39 -13.56
N THR A 269 -15.54 -25.27 -14.88
CA THR A 269 -15.61 -24.00 -15.64
C THR A 269 -16.48 -22.89 -15.05
N THR A 270 -15.96 -21.66 -14.96
CA THR A 270 -16.71 -20.46 -14.55
C THR A 270 -16.84 -19.44 -15.68
N TRP A 271 -17.71 -18.46 -15.50
CA TRP A 271 -17.91 -17.31 -16.40
C TRP A 271 -16.80 -16.24 -16.29
N GLU A 272 -15.58 -16.66 -15.97
CA GLU A 272 -14.41 -15.80 -15.94
C GLU A 272 -14.07 -15.33 -17.38
N ARG A 273 -13.46 -14.15 -17.54
CA ARG A 273 -13.17 -13.56 -18.87
C ARG A 273 -12.08 -14.31 -19.64
N GLY A 274 -11.45 -15.31 -19.00
CA GLY A 274 -10.57 -16.30 -19.61
C GLY A 274 -11.19 -17.69 -19.60
N HIS A 275 -10.74 -18.58 -20.49
CA HIS A 275 -11.15 -19.98 -20.51
C HIS A 275 -10.51 -20.71 -19.32
N HIS A 276 -11.00 -20.44 -18.11
CA HIS A 276 -10.53 -21.07 -16.88
C HIS A 276 -11.54 -22.09 -16.39
N THR A 277 -11.08 -23.32 -16.21
CA THR A 277 -11.81 -24.35 -15.47
C THR A 277 -11.68 -24.06 -13.97
N GLY A 278 -12.79 -23.77 -13.26
CA GLY A 278 -12.81 -23.72 -11.78
C GLY A 278 -14.00 -23.05 -11.01
N HIS A 279 -14.81 -23.81 -10.23
CA HIS A 279 -16.16 -23.52 -9.66
C HIS A 279 -16.32 -23.08 -8.16
N ILE A 280 -17.60 -22.81 -7.83
CA ILE A 280 -18.21 -22.06 -6.70
C ILE A 280 -18.69 -22.98 -5.55
N GLN A 281 -18.56 -22.52 -4.29
CA GLN A 281 -19.08 -23.16 -3.07
C GLN A 281 -20.62 -23.31 -3.12
N GLN A 282 -21.13 -24.54 -3.00
CA GLN A 282 -22.57 -24.84 -3.12
C GLN A 282 -23.37 -24.69 -1.82
N THR A 283 -22.72 -24.52 -0.67
CA THR A 283 -23.43 -24.39 0.61
C THR A 283 -22.69 -23.46 1.56
N LEU A 284 -23.37 -22.39 1.96
CA LEU A 284 -23.26 -21.91 3.34
C LEU A 284 -24.01 -22.97 4.15
N ALA A 285 -23.28 -23.91 4.74
CA ALA A 285 -23.89 -24.78 5.74
C ALA A 285 -24.22 -23.93 6.98
N ASP A 286 -25.42 -24.15 7.50
CA ASP A 286 -26.18 -23.32 8.45
C ASP A 286 -25.46 -22.90 9.73
#